data_AF-A0A095A0S7-F1
#
_entry.id   AF-A0A095A0S7-F1
#
_cell.length_a   1.000
_cell.length_b   1.000
_cell.length_c   1.000
_cell.angle_alpha   90.00
_cell.angle_beta   90.00
_cell.angle_gamma   90.00
#
_symmetry.space_group_name_H-M   'P 1'
#
loop_
_entity.id
_entity.type
_entity.pdbx_description
1 polymer ?
#
loop_
_entity_poly.entity_id
_entity_poly.type
_entity_poly.pdbx_seq_one_letter_code
_entity_poly.pdbx_strand_id
1 'polypeptide(L)'
;MDIYDGSWKLISYDPETGRTIWYLSDNQRDVYRIDYPVSQLLDLNQACAVSAGKKRGDWQRIASVPLSILRSSHLLQAHSEGDDQWVSKWLNNRDNASWRTSEGCV
;
A
#
# COMPACT_ATOMS: atom_id res chain seq x y z
N MET A 1 13.66 -16.58 -20.91
CA MET A 1 12.51 -16.07 -21.71
C MET A 1 12.32 -14.63 -21.28
N ASP A 2 12.43 -13.68 -22.22
CA ASP A 2 12.27 -12.26 -21.91
C ASP A 2 10.77 -11.91 -21.94
N ILE A 3 10.29 -11.27 -20.88
CA ILE A 3 8.90 -10.83 -20.73
C ILE A 3 8.85 -9.32 -20.93
N TYR A 4 7.90 -8.86 -21.73
CA TYR A 4 7.73 -7.46 -22.08
C TYR A 4 6.31 -6.97 -21.79
N ASP A 5 6.20 -5.74 -21.33
CA ASP A 5 4.97 -4.98 -21.15
C ASP A 5 5.11 -3.65 -21.92
N GLY A 6 4.70 -3.66 -23.18
CA GLY A 6 5.00 -2.56 -24.11
C GLY A 6 6.51 -2.36 -24.27
N SER A 7 7.00 -1.16 -23.97
CA SER A 7 8.45 -0.82 -24.02
C SER A 7 9.23 -1.29 -22.78
N TRP A 8 8.54 -1.81 -21.76
CA TRP A 8 9.18 -2.25 -20.51
C TRP A 8 9.62 -3.71 -20.61
N LYS A 9 10.84 -3.99 -20.17
CA LYS A 9 11.39 -5.34 -20.01
C LYS A 9 11.35 -5.76 -18.55
N LEU A 10 10.82 -6.93 -18.26
CA LEU A 10 10.88 -7.51 -16.91
C LEU A 10 12.31 -7.93 -16.59
N ILE A 11 12.86 -7.43 -15.49
CA ILE A 11 14.21 -7.78 -14.99
C ILE A 11 14.14 -8.77 -13.83
N SER A 12 13.17 -8.60 -12.93
CA SER A 12 13.05 -9.43 -11.74
C SER A 12 11.60 -9.66 -11.39
N TYR A 13 11.29 -10.90 -11.02
CA TYR A 13 10.02 -11.31 -10.46
C TYR A 13 10.30 -12.09 -9.17
N ASP A 14 9.68 -11.66 -8.08
CA ASP A 14 9.69 -12.38 -6.81
C ASP A 14 8.37 -13.15 -6.68
N PRO A 15 8.37 -14.50 -6.75
CA PRO A 15 7.15 -15.29 -6.68
C PRO A 15 6.53 -15.30 -5.28
N GLU A 16 7.28 -15.03 -4.21
CA GLU A 16 6.74 -15.03 -2.85
C GLU A 16 5.88 -13.80 -2.59
N THR A 17 6.37 -12.63 -3.02
CA THR A 17 5.68 -11.35 -2.80
C THR A 17 4.89 -10.89 -4.03
N GLY A 18 5.08 -11.53 -5.18
CA GLY A 18 4.55 -11.12 -6.48
C GLY A 18 5.14 -9.81 -7.02
N ARG A 19 6.20 -9.28 -6.39
CA ARG A 19 6.86 -8.03 -6.81
C ARG A 19 7.50 -8.21 -8.19
N THR A 20 7.28 -7.23 -9.07
CA THR A 20 7.94 -7.17 -10.38
C THR A 20 8.80 -5.92 -10.51
N ILE A 21 9.96 -6.05 -11.15
CA ILE A 21 10.85 -4.94 -11.50
C ILE A 21 10.97 -4.88 -13.01
N TRP A 22 10.54 -3.76 -13.56
CA TRP A 22 10.52 -3.46 -14.98
C TRP A 22 11.58 -2.41 -15.30
N TYR A 23 12.15 -2.53 -16.49
CA TYR A 23 13.18 -1.63 -16.99
C TYR A 23 12.80 -1.09 -18.36
N LEU A 24 13.01 0.21 -18.53
CA LEU A 24 12.85 0.93 -19.77
C LEU A 24 14.11 1.74 -20.00
N SER A 25 14.71 1.60 -21.18
CA SER A 25 15.79 2.48 -21.64
C SER A 25 15.30 3.31 -22.82
N ASP A 26 15.39 4.63 -22.70
CA ASP A 26 15.00 5.57 -23.75
C ASP A 26 16.23 6.26 -24.37
N ASN A 27 17.38 5.56 -24.40
CA ASN A 27 18.71 6.03 -24.85
C ASN A 27 19.28 7.28 -24.11
N GLN A 28 18.47 8.03 -23.40
CA GLN A 28 18.86 9.18 -22.58
C GLN A 28 18.83 8.86 -21.09
N ARG A 29 17.94 7.97 -20.66
CA ARG A 29 17.74 7.61 -19.24
C ARG A 29 17.31 6.16 -19.13
N ASP A 30 17.80 5.53 -18.08
CA ASP A 30 17.37 4.22 -17.61
C ASP A 30 16.34 4.41 -16.50
N VAL A 31 15.16 3.83 -16.71
CA VAL A 31 14.03 3.93 -15.78
C VAL A 31 13.70 2.55 -15.24
N TYR A 32 13.59 2.45 -13.92
CA TYR A 32 13.16 1.24 -13.21
C TYR A 32 11.79 1.50 -12.58
N ARG A 33 10.81 0.66 -12.92
CA ARG A 33 9.48 0.63 -12.31
C ARG A 33 9.39 -0.59 -11.41
N ILE A 34 9.06 -0.40 -10.14
CA ILE A 34 8.89 -1.48 -9.16
C ILE A 34 7.42 -1.56 -8.81
N ASP A 35 6.77 -2.66 -9.18
CA ASP A 35 5.36 -2.88 -8.93
C ASP A 35 5.21 -3.88 -7.78
N TYR A 36 4.51 -3.46 -6.72
CA TYR A 36 4.16 -4.28 -5.57
C TYR A 36 2.66 -4.62 -5.63
N PRO A 37 2.28 -5.90 -5.71
CA PRO A 37 0.87 -6.26 -5.64
C PRO A 37 0.31 -5.93 -4.26
N VAL A 38 -0.85 -5.28 -4.24
CA VAL A 38 -1.54 -4.86 -3.00
C VAL A 38 -2.79 -5.69 -2.71
N SER A 39 -3.20 -6.58 -3.60
CA SER A 39 -4.43 -7.38 -3.48
C SER A 39 -4.48 -8.18 -2.19
N GLN A 40 -3.43 -8.96 -1.89
CA GLN A 40 -3.36 -9.75 -0.66
C GLN A 40 -3.42 -8.87 0.59
N LEU A 41 -2.82 -7.68 0.55
CA LEU A 41 -2.86 -6.74 1.67
C LEU A 41 -4.28 -6.18 1.86
N LEU A 42 -5.00 -5.89 0.78
CA LEU A 42 -6.40 -5.46 0.84
C LEU A 42 -7.31 -6.57 1.38
N ASP A 43 -7.12 -7.82 0.94
CA ASP A 43 -7.88 -8.96 1.43
C ASP A 43 -7.66 -9.19 2.94
N LEU A 44 -6.41 -9.09 3.39
CA LEU A 44 -6.05 -9.17 4.81
C LEU A 44 -6.67 -8.02 5.61
N ASN A 45 -6.68 -6.81 5.05
CA ASN A 45 -7.29 -5.65 5.71
C ASN A 45 -8.80 -5.83 5.87
N GLN A 46 -9.48 -6.31 4.83
CA GLN A 46 -10.90 -6.60 4.87
C GLN A 46 -11.23 -7.73 5.85
N ALA A 47 -10.43 -8.82 5.86
CA ALA A 47 -10.58 -9.90 6.82
C ALA A 47 -10.44 -9.40 8.27
N CYS A 48 -9.47 -8.52 8.52
CA CYS A 48 -9.33 -7.86 9.82
C CYS A 48 -10.52 -6.96 10.16
N ALA A 49 -11.02 -6.17 9.21
CA ALA A 49 -12.16 -5.27 9.42
C ALA A 49 -13.43 -6.04 9.83
N VAL A 50 -13.72 -7.16 9.15
CA VAL A 50 -14.84 -8.05 9.50
C VAL A 50 -14.64 -8.68 10.89
N SER A 51 -13.40 -9.00 11.26
CA SER A 51 -13.09 -9.56 12.58
C SER A 51 -13.14 -8.54 13.74
N ALA A 52 -13.05 -7.23 13.43
CA ALA A 52 -12.99 -6.13 14.40
C ALA A 52 -14.29 -5.90 15.20
N GLY A 53 -15.38 -6.61 14.88
CA GLY A 53 -16.56 -6.73 15.74
C GLY A 53 -16.27 -7.39 17.11
N LYS A 54 -15.08 -7.97 17.31
CA LYS A 54 -14.65 -8.59 18.57
C LYS A 54 -13.65 -7.71 19.32
N LYS A 55 -14.19 -6.93 20.28
CA LYS A 55 -13.51 -6.20 21.37
C LYS A 55 -12.49 -5.11 20.94
N ARG A 56 -12.89 -3.85 21.12
CA ARG A 56 -11.99 -2.69 21.25
C ARG A 56 -11.12 -2.83 22.51
N GLY A 57 -10.02 -3.58 22.41
CA GLY A 57 -8.94 -3.57 23.39
C GLY A 57 -7.84 -2.59 22.99
N ASP A 58 -6.91 -2.30 23.90
CA ASP A 58 -5.73 -1.51 23.60
C ASP A 58 -4.87 -2.22 22.54
N TRP A 59 -4.30 -1.46 21.60
CA TRP A 59 -3.41 -1.92 20.51
C TRP A 59 -4.06 -2.64 19.32
N GLN A 60 -5.28 -2.23 18.92
CA GLN A 60 -5.85 -2.68 17.66
C GLN A 60 -5.16 -2.01 16.46
N ARG A 61 -4.80 -2.81 15.46
CA ARG A 61 -4.32 -2.30 14.17
C ARG A 61 -5.49 -1.58 13.48
N ILE A 62 -5.28 -0.32 13.11
CA ILE A 62 -6.30 0.55 12.48
C ILE A 62 -6.20 0.59 10.95
N ALA A 63 -5.00 0.39 10.41
CA ALA A 63 -4.75 0.35 8.99
C ALA A 63 -3.47 -0.44 8.67
N SER A 64 -3.34 -0.87 7.42
CA SER A 64 -2.05 -1.29 6.85
C SER A 64 -1.95 -0.71 5.45
N VAL A 65 -0.88 0.05 5.21
CA VAL A 65 -0.70 0.86 4.01
C VAL A 65 0.63 0.45 3.35
N PRO A 66 0.67 0.27 2.02
CA PRO A 66 1.91 0.01 1.30
C PRO A 66 2.93 1.15 1.45
N LEU A 67 4.22 0.81 1.51
CA LEU A 67 5.30 1.80 1.67
C LEU A 67 5.34 2.83 0.53
N SER A 68 4.97 2.44 -0.69
CA SER A 68 4.86 3.34 -1.83
C SER A 68 3.83 4.45 -1.57
N ILE A 69 2.64 4.09 -1.09
CA ILE A 69 1.59 5.04 -0.72
C ILE A 69 2.04 5.91 0.45
N LEU A 70 2.64 5.31 1.48
CA LEU A 70 3.17 6.03 2.63
C LEU A 70 4.19 7.12 2.24
N ARG A 71 5.07 6.83 1.27
CA ARG A 71 6.08 7.79 0.77
C ARG A 71 5.51 8.82 -0.21
N SER A 72 4.52 8.44 -1.02
CA SER A 72 3.88 9.35 -1.97
C SER A 72 2.89 10.32 -1.32
N SER A 73 2.50 10.06 -0.07
CA SER A 73 1.53 10.84 0.69
C SER A 73 2.20 11.56 1.86
N HIS A 74 1.46 12.49 2.48
CA HIS A 74 1.89 13.18 3.68
C HIS A 74 1.68 12.34 4.97
N LEU A 75 1.29 11.07 4.82
CA LEU A 75 0.93 10.19 5.93
C LEU A 75 2.12 9.89 6.85
N LEU A 76 3.32 9.71 6.29
CA LEU A 76 4.53 9.50 7.09
C LEU A 76 4.84 10.71 7.97
N GLN A 77 4.74 11.91 7.40
CA GLN A 77 5.00 13.14 8.13
C GLN A 77 3.95 13.38 9.21
N ALA A 78 2.66 13.30 8.87
CA ALA A 78 1.57 13.47 9.81
C ALA A 78 1.66 12.48 10.99
N HIS A 79 1.98 11.21 10.72
CA HIS A 79 2.19 10.22 11.77
C HIS A 79 3.43 10.54 12.64
N SER A 80 4.54 10.95 12.04
CA SER A 80 5.75 11.31 12.79
C SER A 80 5.58 12.56 13.66
N GLU A 81 4.76 13.52 13.22
CA GLU A 81 4.46 14.76 13.94
C GLU A 81 3.31 14.61 14.96
N GLY A 82 2.62 13.46 14.96
CA GLY A 82 1.49 13.20 15.85
C GLY A 82 0.21 13.93 15.44
N ASP A 83 0.06 14.30 14.16
CA ASP A 83 -1.18 14.87 13.61
C ASP A 83 -2.22 13.77 13.36
N ASP A 84 -2.77 13.25 14.45
CA ASP A 84 -3.78 12.19 14.43
C ASP A 84 -5.05 12.61 13.68
N GLN A 85 -5.38 13.91 13.65
CA GLN A 85 -6.53 14.43 12.93
C GLN A 85 -6.37 14.28 11.42
N TRP A 86 -5.18 14.62 10.90
CA TRP A 86 -4.88 14.43 9.49
C TRP A 86 -4.87 12.94 9.11
N VAL A 87 -4.26 12.09 9.94
CA VAL A 87 -4.21 10.64 9.72
C VAL A 87 -5.61 10.04 9.67
N SER A 88 -6.46 10.36 10.65
CA SER A 88 -7.88 9.96 10.70
C SER A 88 -8.63 10.42 9.45
N LYS A 89 -8.50 11.70 9.08
CA LYS A 89 -9.16 12.26 7.88
C LYS A 89 -8.71 11.56 6.60
N TRP A 90 -7.42 11.27 6.48
CA TRP A 90 -6.87 10.58 5.32
C TRP A 90 -7.38 9.14 5.20
N LEU A 91 -7.43 8.39 6.31
CA LEU A 91 -7.93 7.01 6.37
C LEU A 91 -9.45 6.91 6.14
N ASN A 92 -10.21 7.90 6.60
CA ASN A 92 -11.66 7.94 6.42
C ASN A 92 -12.09 8.47 5.05
N ASN A 93 -11.16 8.95 4.21
CA ASN A 93 -11.45 9.30 2.82
C ASN A 93 -11.84 8.04 2.02
N ARG A 94 -12.84 8.15 1.13
CA ARG A 94 -13.37 7.05 0.33
C ARG A 94 -12.29 6.33 -0.48
N ASP A 95 -11.33 7.07 -1.02
CA ASP A 95 -10.24 6.53 -1.84
C ASP A 95 -9.20 5.73 -1.04
N ASN A 96 -9.13 5.98 0.28
CA ASN A 96 -8.15 5.36 1.18
C ASN A 96 -8.80 4.41 2.19
N ALA A 97 -10.12 4.34 2.22
CA ALA A 97 -10.87 3.55 3.18
C ALA A 97 -10.55 2.04 3.08
N SER A 98 -10.10 1.57 1.92
CA SER A 98 -9.66 0.20 1.67
C SER A 98 -8.38 -0.20 2.43
N TRP A 99 -7.60 0.79 2.90
CA TRP A 99 -6.42 0.53 3.72
C TRP A 99 -6.74 0.30 5.19
N ARG A 100 -7.97 0.61 5.63
CA ARG A 100 -8.40 0.42 7.02
C ARG A 100 -8.58 -1.06 7.32
N THR A 101 -8.21 -1.44 8.53
CA THR A 101 -8.41 -2.79 9.09
C THR A 101 -9.56 -2.83 10.08
N SER A 102 -10.35 -1.75 10.16
CA SER A 102 -11.55 -1.62 11.00
C SER A 102 -12.65 -0.90 10.22
N GLU A 103 -13.91 -1.34 10.38
CA GLU A 103 -15.06 -0.70 9.70
C GLU A 103 -15.43 0.67 10.30
N GLY A 104 -15.05 0.95 11.55
CA GLY A 104 -15.36 2.22 12.23
C GLY A 104 -14.53 3.41 11.74
N CYS A 105 -15.00 4.63 12.06
CA CYS A 105 -14.15 5.82 11.93
C CYS A 105 -12.93 5.63 12.83
N VAL A 106 -11.75 5.73 12.22
CA VAL A 106 -10.45 5.80 12.91
C VAL A 106 -10.23 7.22 13.38
#